data_AF-A0A8E2JCA7-F1
#
_entry.id   AF-A0A8E2JCA7-F1
#
_cell.length_a   1.000
_cell.length_b   1.000
_cell.length_c   1.000
_cell.angle_alpha   90.00
_cell.angle_beta   90.00
_cell.angle_gamma   90.00
#
_symmetry.space_group_name_H-M   'P 1'
#
loop_
_entity.id
_entity.type
_entity.pdbx_description
1 polymer ?
#
loop_
_entity_poly.entity_id
_entity_poly.type
_entity_poly.pdbx_seq_one_letter_code
_entity_poly.pdbx_strand_id
1 'polypeptide(L)'
;GVETGDREDDEEAGKENEEGDEDNDDDFPLPSPADAAAAVEAGLSLFSLRIPGVMTVEEVIEQIDLDQVSIEMEADEVVQMEDLVSWDPSDSLLDPRTLKGFIAEFAACVGPGVASGMVVRLGR
;
A
#
# COMPACT_ATOMS: atom_id res chain seq x y z
N GLY A 1 60.90 47.76 1.75
CA GLY A 1 59.64 47.59 2.48
C GLY A 1 59.34 46.12 2.47
N VAL A 2 59.30 45.54 3.66
CA VAL A 2 58.91 44.16 3.97
C VAL A 2 57.37 44.05 3.94
N GLU A 3 56.87 42.80 3.92
CA GLU A 3 55.49 42.35 4.19
C GLU A 3 54.45 42.51 3.06
N THR A 4 53.57 41.56 2.73
CA THR A 4 53.23 40.16 3.09
C THR A 4 52.21 39.70 2.01
N GLY A 5 51.97 38.41 1.72
CA GLY A 5 50.85 37.65 2.33
C GLY A 5 49.52 38.41 2.20
N ASP A 6 48.48 37.95 1.50
CA ASP A 6 47.87 36.64 1.64
C ASP A 6 46.92 36.33 0.48
N ARG A 7 46.76 35.03 0.20
CA ARG A 7 45.63 34.45 -0.52
C ARG A 7 44.45 34.42 0.44
N GLU A 8 43.31 34.93 0.02
CA GLU A 8 42.04 34.61 0.65
C GLU A 8 41.10 34.10 -0.46
N ASP A 9 41.22 32.79 -0.70
CA ASP A 9 40.13 31.97 -1.20
C ASP A 9 39.09 31.93 -0.07
N ASP A 10 38.10 32.83 -0.12
CA ASP A 10 37.00 32.79 0.85
C ASP A 10 35.93 31.83 0.32
N GLU A 11 36.03 30.59 0.83
CA GLU A 11 34.98 29.58 0.84
C GLU A 11 33.73 30.15 1.53
N GLU A 12 32.80 30.73 0.77
CA GLU A 12 31.43 30.90 1.24
C GLU A 12 30.80 29.51 1.25
N ALA A 13 30.97 28.85 2.40
CA ALA A 13 30.36 27.59 2.77
C ALA A 13 28.87 27.61 2.43
N GLY A 14 28.50 26.79 1.45
CA GLY A 14 27.12 26.42 1.23
C GLY A 14 26.59 25.90 2.56
N LYS A 15 25.70 26.67 3.19
CA LYS A 15 24.87 26.16 4.27
C LYS A 15 24.01 25.07 3.64
N GLU A 16 24.51 23.85 3.72
CA GLU A 16 23.69 22.65 3.65
C GLU A 16 22.67 22.83 4.78
N ASN A 17 21.49 23.31 4.40
CA ASN A 17 20.29 23.05 5.19
C ASN A 17 20.13 21.54 5.13
N GLU A 18 20.76 20.84 6.07
CA GLU A 18 20.24 19.58 6.60
C GLU A 18 18.92 19.95 7.30
N GLU A 19 17.87 20.20 6.49
CA GLU A 19 16.51 19.96 6.91
C GLU A 19 16.46 18.46 7.17
N GLY A 20 16.73 18.09 8.43
CA GLY A 20 16.32 16.79 8.91
C GLY A 20 14.83 16.71 8.63
N ASP A 21 14.44 15.76 7.77
CA ASP A 21 13.09 15.24 7.76
C ASP A 21 12.84 14.82 9.21
N GLU A 22 12.14 15.66 9.96
CA GLU A 22 11.45 15.23 11.15
C GLU A 22 10.40 14.25 10.64
N ASP A 23 10.79 12.97 10.54
CA ASP A 23 9.91 11.85 10.25
C ASP A 23 8.68 12.06 11.12
N ASN A 24 7.57 12.44 10.49
CA ASN A 24 6.34 12.72 11.19
C ASN A 24 5.79 11.35 11.59
N ASP A 25 6.22 10.85 12.75
CA ASP A 25 5.85 9.55 13.32
C ASP A 25 4.31 9.37 13.43
N ASP A 26 3.54 10.44 13.25
CA ASP A 26 2.07 10.44 13.24
C ASP A 26 1.44 9.90 11.92
N ASP A 27 2.22 9.70 10.86
CA ASP A 27 1.66 9.25 9.57
C ASP A 27 1.36 7.73 9.58
N PHE A 28 2.13 6.96 10.36
CA PHE A 28 1.96 5.51 10.51
C PHE A 28 1.37 5.15 11.88
N PRO A 29 0.29 4.36 11.93
CA PRO A 29 -0.43 4.10 13.18
C PRO A 29 0.28 3.15 14.13
N LEU A 30 1.37 2.50 13.70
CA LEU A 30 2.08 1.48 14.48
C LEU A 30 3.59 1.74 14.48
N PRO A 31 4.27 1.49 15.61
CA PRO A 31 5.63 1.96 15.84
C PRO A 31 6.71 1.15 15.12
N SER A 32 6.36 -0.02 14.58
CA SER A 32 7.29 -0.83 13.81
C SER A 32 6.58 -1.71 12.76
N PRO A 33 7.28 -2.11 11.69
CA PRO A 33 6.76 -3.08 10.74
C PRO A 33 6.40 -4.45 11.36
N ALA A 34 7.11 -4.86 12.41
CA ALA A 34 6.81 -6.11 13.11
C ALA A 34 5.47 -6.02 13.85
N ASP A 35 5.17 -4.88 14.48
CA ASP A 35 3.88 -4.64 15.13
C ASP A 35 2.75 -4.53 14.10
N ALA A 36 3.03 -3.91 12.93
CA ALA A 36 2.09 -3.87 11.82
C ALA A 36 1.76 -5.26 11.27
N ALA A 37 2.78 -6.10 11.06
CA ALA A 37 2.58 -7.48 10.65
C ALA A 37 1.73 -8.26 11.67
N ALA A 38 2.06 -8.16 12.97
CA ALA A 38 1.29 -8.81 14.04
C ALA A 38 -0.16 -8.31 14.11
N ALA A 39 -0.41 -7.02 13.86
CA ALA A 39 -1.75 -6.46 13.82
C ALA A 39 -2.57 -6.99 12.63
N VAL A 40 -1.95 -7.11 11.45
CA VAL A 40 -2.58 -7.69 10.25
C VAL A 40 -2.88 -9.17 10.46
N GLU A 41 -1.97 -9.93 11.07
CA GLU A 41 -2.21 -11.32 11.47
C GLU A 41 -3.38 -11.44 12.47
N ALA A 42 -3.57 -10.45 13.35
CA ALA A 42 -4.73 -10.35 14.24
C ALA A 42 -6.01 -9.87 13.52
N GLY A 43 -5.92 -9.52 12.24
CA GLY A 43 -7.00 -9.12 11.35
C GLY A 43 -7.32 -7.63 11.35
N LEU A 44 -6.31 -6.79 11.58
CA LEU A 44 -6.32 -5.39 11.16
C LEU A 44 -6.19 -5.32 9.63
N SER A 45 -6.99 -4.48 8.98
CA SER A 45 -6.93 -4.27 7.54
C SER A 45 -5.67 -3.54 7.10
N LEU A 46 -5.12 -3.90 5.94
CA LEU A 46 -4.01 -3.17 5.32
C LEU A 46 -4.34 -1.69 5.04
N PHE A 47 -5.60 -1.37 4.73
CA PHE A 47 -6.05 0.02 4.56
C PHE A 47 -5.87 0.86 5.83
N SER A 48 -5.90 0.22 7.00
CA SER A 48 -5.74 0.92 8.29
C SER A 48 -4.30 1.29 8.58
N LEU A 49 -3.32 0.69 7.88
CA LEU A 49 -1.89 0.90 8.12
C LEU A 49 -1.29 2.09 7.38
N ARG A 50 -2.03 2.71 6.44
CA ARG A 50 -1.57 3.85 5.61
C ARG A 50 -0.22 3.59 4.92
N ILE A 51 -0.04 2.38 4.39
CA ILE A 51 1.22 1.98 3.74
C ILE A 51 1.42 2.80 2.46
N PRO A 52 2.57 3.47 2.26
CA PRO A 52 2.81 4.26 1.06
C PRO A 52 2.79 3.36 -0.19
N GLY A 53 2.06 3.80 -1.21
CA GLY A 53 1.89 3.06 -2.46
C GLY A 53 0.78 2.01 -2.44
N VAL A 54 0.11 1.79 -1.32
CA VAL A 54 -1.15 1.02 -1.27
C VAL A 54 -2.32 1.99 -1.44
N MET A 55 -3.24 1.65 -2.35
CA MET A 55 -4.42 2.50 -2.60
C MET A 55 -5.33 2.59 -1.38
N THR A 56 -6.03 3.71 -1.22
CA THR A 56 -7.11 3.83 -0.21
C THR A 56 -8.36 3.08 -0.65
N VAL A 57 -9.30 2.87 0.27
CA VAL A 57 -10.59 2.22 -0.04
C VAL A 57 -11.36 3.01 -1.11
N GLU A 58 -11.34 4.33 -1.02
CA GLU A 58 -11.99 5.23 -1.97
C GLU A 58 -11.38 5.08 -3.37
N GLU A 59 -10.04 5.05 -3.45
CA GLU A 59 -9.34 4.87 -4.72
C GLU A 59 -9.63 3.51 -5.35
N VAL A 60 -9.74 2.44 -4.53
CA VAL A 60 -10.14 1.11 -5.02
C VAL A 60 -11.55 1.15 -5.59
N ILE A 61 -12.52 1.73 -4.89
CA ILE A 61 -13.90 1.85 -5.34
C ILE A 61 -14.00 2.65 -6.65
N GLU A 62 -13.19 3.71 -6.79
CA GLU A 62 -13.23 4.58 -7.97
C GLU A 62 -12.56 3.98 -9.19
N GLN A 63 -11.51 3.17 -9.01
CA GLN A 63 -10.61 2.77 -10.10
C GLN A 63 -10.67 1.28 -10.42
N ILE A 64 -11.24 0.44 -9.55
CA ILE A 64 -11.21 -1.02 -9.68
C ILE A 64 -12.63 -1.57 -9.54
N ASP A 65 -13.09 -2.24 -10.59
CA ASP A 65 -14.29 -3.06 -10.53
C ASP A 65 -13.97 -4.42 -9.91
N LEU A 66 -14.13 -4.52 -8.59
CA LEU A 66 -13.82 -5.74 -7.83
C LEU A 66 -14.68 -6.93 -8.24
N ASP A 67 -15.90 -6.67 -8.74
CA ASP A 67 -16.85 -7.70 -9.16
C ASP A 67 -16.32 -8.48 -10.37
N GLN A 68 -15.55 -7.81 -11.23
CA GLN A 68 -14.97 -8.36 -12.46
C GLN A 68 -13.61 -9.04 -12.28
N VAL A 69 -13.01 -8.98 -11.09
CA VAL A 69 -11.75 -9.68 -10.80
C VAL A 69 -11.95 -11.17 -11.01
N SER A 70 -10.97 -11.83 -11.63
CA SER A 70 -11.06 -13.26 -11.92
C SER A 70 -10.44 -14.11 -10.81
N ILE A 71 -11.04 -15.26 -10.53
CA ILE A 71 -10.51 -16.29 -9.63
C ILE A 71 -10.39 -17.62 -10.38
N GLU A 72 -9.30 -18.35 -10.13
CA GLU A 72 -9.10 -19.73 -10.59
C GLU A 72 -9.60 -20.69 -9.52
N MET A 73 -10.58 -21.51 -9.90
CA MET A 73 -11.17 -22.58 -9.09
C MET A 73 -10.53 -23.93 -9.43
N GLU A 74 -11.04 -25.01 -8.82
CA GLU A 74 -10.60 -26.36 -9.15
C GLU A 74 -10.82 -26.68 -10.64
N ALA A 75 -9.98 -27.57 -11.18
CA ALA A 75 -10.04 -27.99 -12.59
C ALA A 75 -9.81 -26.86 -13.62
N ASP A 76 -9.01 -25.85 -13.26
CA ASP A 76 -8.59 -24.74 -14.15
C ASP A 76 -9.77 -23.88 -14.64
N GLU A 77 -10.89 -23.88 -13.91
CA GLU A 77 -12.04 -23.03 -14.20
C GLU A 77 -11.77 -21.60 -13.70
N VAL A 78 -11.95 -20.61 -14.58
CA VAL A 78 -11.79 -19.19 -14.23
C VAL A 78 -13.17 -18.52 -14.27
N VAL A 79 -13.57 -17.95 -13.15
CA VAL A 79 -14.85 -17.23 -12.99
C VAL A 79 -14.61 -15.83 -12.43
N GLN A 80 -15.61 -14.96 -12.49
CA GLN A 80 -15.55 -13.64 -11.91
C GLN A 80 -15.96 -13.67 -10.43
N MET A 81 -15.52 -12.71 -9.63
CA MET A 81 -15.85 -12.66 -8.21
C MET A 81 -17.36 -12.57 -7.98
N GLU A 82 -18.10 -11.81 -8.80
CA GLU A 82 -19.56 -11.67 -8.68
C GLU A 82 -20.35 -12.98 -8.85
N ASP A 83 -19.77 -13.97 -9.53
CA ASP A 83 -20.39 -15.28 -9.73
C ASP A 83 -20.28 -16.17 -8.48
N LEU A 84 -19.49 -15.77 -7.49
CA LEU A 84 -19.27 -16.55 -6.28
C LEU A 84 -20.38 -16.31 -5.26
N VAL A 85 -20.93 -17.40 -4.70
CA VAL A 85 -21.94 -17.32 -3.62
C VAL A 85 -21.41 -16.58 -2.38
N SER A 86 -20.10 -16.62 -2.14
CA SER A 86 -19.45 -15.92 -1.02
C SER A 86 -19.14 -14.44 -1.30
N TRP A 87 -19.48 -13.92 -2.48
CA TRP A 87 -19.29 -12.51 -2.83
C TRP A 87 -20.52 -11.68 -2.46
N ASP A 88 -20.54 -11.16 -1.24
CA ASP A 88 -21.65 -10.35 -0.75
C ASP A 88 -21.42 -8.86 -1.04
N PRO A 89 -22.33 -8.17 -1.76
CA PRO A 89 -22.23 -6.74 -1.98
C PRO A 89 -22.19 -5.89 -0.70
N SER A 90 -22.73 -6.42 0.41
CA SER A 90 -22.78 -5.76 1.72
C SER A 90 -21.52 -5.94 2.57
N ASP A 91 -20.57 -6.78 2.13
CA ASP A 91 -19.30 -6.98 2.82
C ASP A 91 -18.45 -5.71 2.80
N SER A 92 -17.84 -5.41 3.95
CA SER A 92 -16.96 -4.26 4.13
C SER A 92 -15.59 -4.50 3.48
N LEU A 93 -15.11 -3.52 2.71
CA LEU A 93 -13.74 -3.56 2.16
C LEU A 93 -12.66 -3.46 3.25
N LEU A 94 -13.03 -2.99 4.46
CA LEU A 94 -12.16 -2.91 5.62
C LEU A 94 -12.14 -4.20 6.47
N ASP A 95 -12.91 -5.23 6.11
CA ASP A 95 -12.87 -6.52 6.79
C ASP A 95 -12.11 -7.56 5.96
N PRO A 96 -10.80 -7.78 6.21
CA PRO A 96 -9.98 -8.73 5.46
C PRO A 96 -10.42 -10.19 5.63
N ARG A 97 -11.36 -10.48 6.53
CA ARG A 97 -11.91 -11.83 6.73
C ARG A 97 -12.99 -12.20 5.71
N THR A 98 -13.54 -11.21 5.02
CA THR A 98 -14.48 -11.42 3.91
C THR A 98 -13.69 -11.61 2.61
N LEU A 99 -14.26 -12.34 1.65
CA LEU A 99 -13.62 -12.49 0.34
C LEU A 99 -13.47 -11.12 -0.35
N LYS A 100 -14.49 -10.27 -0.21
CA LYS A 100 -14.49 -8.92 -0.79
C LYS A 100 -13.41 -8.02 -0.19
N GLY A 101 -13.27 -8.01 1.13
CA GLY A 101 -12.21 -7.25 1.81
C GLY A 101 -10.81 -7.77 1.46
N PHE A 102 -10.61 -9.09 1.43
CA PHE A 102 -9.32 -9.68 1.02
C PHE A 102 -8.92 -9.28 -0.41
N ILE A 103 -9.85 -9.41 -1.36
CA ILE A 103 -9.59 -9.04 -2.76
C ILE A 103 -9.39 -7.54 -2.91
N ALA A 104 -10.10 -6.70 -2.16
CA ALA A 104 -9.90 -5.26 -2.15
C ALA A 104 -8.49 -4.87 -1.68
N GLU A 105 -8.02 -5.46 -0.57
CA GLU A 105 -6.66 -5.23 -0.08
C GLU A 105 -5.60 -5.68 -1.09
N PHE A 106 -5.79 -6.85 -1.71
CA PHE A 106 -4.87 -7.34 -2.73
C PHE A 106 -4.84 -6.43 -3.97
N ALA A 107 -6.02 -6.02 -4.46
CA ALA A 107 -6.17 -5.09 -5.58
C ALA A 107 -5.52 -3.74 -5.28
N ALA A 108 -5.65 -3.24 -4.05
CA ALA A 108 -5.01 -2.00 -3.60
C ALA A 108 -3.48 -2.06 -3.64
N CYS A 109 -2.89 -3.24 -3.38
CA CYS A 109 -1.45 -3.45 -3.41
C CYS A 109 -0.90 -3.53 -4.85
N VAL A 110 -1.65 -4.11 -5.78
CA VAL A 110 -1.19 -4.30 -7.18
C VAL A 110 -1.59 -3.16 -8.11
N GLY A 111 -2.59 -2.37 -7.72
CA GLY A 111 -3.13 -1.25 -8.48
C GLY A 111 -4.05 -1.66 -9.64
N PRO A 112 -4.77 -0.69 -10.25
CA PRO A 112 -5.80 -0.97 -11.26
C PRO A 112 -5.24 -1.61 -12.53
N GLY A 113 -4.02 -1.27 -12.91
CA GLY A 113 -3.37 -1.82 -14.10
C GLY A 113 -3.18 -3.33 -14.03
N VAL A 114 -2.84 -3.86 -12.86
CA VAL A 114 -2.72 -5.31 -12.64
C VAL A 114 -4.07 -5.93 -12.28
N ALA A 115 -4.84 -5.28 -11.40
CA ALA A 115 -6.12 -5.79 -10.92
C ALA A 115 -7.11 -6.11 -12.06
N SER A 116 -7.12 -5.29 -13.12
CA SER A 116 -8.02 -5.48 -14.28
C SER A 116 -7.81 -6.77 -15.08
N GLY A 117 -6.63 -7.39 -14.97
CA GLY A 117 -6.29 -8.60 -15.73
C GLY A 117 -5.72 -9.73 -14.87
N MET A 118 -5.76 -9.59 -13.55
CA MET A 118 -5.24 -10.63 -12.66
C MET A 118 -6.23 -11.78 -12.53
N VAL A 119 -5.68 -12.98 -12.38
CA VAL A 119 -6.42 -14.17 -11.96
C VAL A 119 -5.87 -14.57 -10.60
N VAL A 120 -6.73 -14.55 -9.59
CA VAL A 120 -6.38 -14.92 -8.22
C VAL A 120 -6.51 -16.43 -8.07
N ARG A 121 -5.47 -17.09 -7.54
CA ARG A 121 -5.53 -18.51 -7.19
C ARG A 121 -5.30 -18.68 -5.70
N LEU A 122 -6.27 -19.26 -5.00
CA LEU A 122 -6.14 -19.54 -3.58
C LEU A 122 -5.33 -20.82 -3.38
N GLY A 123 -4.30 -20.73 -2.53
CA GLY A 123 -3.48 -21.89 -2.16
C GLY A 123 -4.28 -22.93 -1.38
N ARG A 124 -3.97 -24.21 -1.59
CA ARG A 124 -4.50 -25.33 -0.79
C ARG A 124 -3.75 -25.48 0.53
#